data_AF-A0A6H1R856-F1
#
_entry.id   AF-A0A6H1R856-F1
#
_cell.length_a   1.000
_cell.length_b   1.000
_cell.length_c   1.000
_cell.angle_alpha   90.00
_cell.angle_beta   90.00
_cell.angle_gamma   90.00
#
_symmetry.space_group_name_H-M   'P 1'
#
loop_
_entity.id
_entity.type
_entity.pdbx_description
1 polymer ?
#
loop_
_entity_poly.entity_id
_entity_poly.type
_entity_poly.pdbx_seq_one_letter_code
_entity_poly.pdbx_strand_id
1 'polypeptide(L)'
;MRDSMDPVQYVLDRALDPASARRFTSAAEMADQLRGVLRQMMALSGFAQGHEPSRHFEPVTSDLDGGLGVVPPLEHWLDDRAELTALGRPTPQKVVKELPAPVVDPHDPQAAYLRRVTASDFRRLTSELTGSVESLLMACRAALAEHGGPDVAGAKACLAAARKQRCRDEEAGEQSPGPAWRLDWHDGLVALASQDFDAAWQHFHEVHTILPGESIATVALGLCAEYRGDVKQARRCYRAVWQRDKAPAGAAFGLARLLTVALWNAWRQLHDPLGGIVERLSELRELQAGELAKQVGAGEVTAEETATWLAWQAVLCAFLLAGHGYLVWRFRRLLSGVLLAAIAVVALNISTTDAVDEMDADIASFGTILQKVLAEPDGEMTAQQTLAALADKHCRTAARECGPTMPDRLSQAATGVEGRATDQSVNVRLAATASGAWLETGIPWSSALIAGLVIIGFWPRLDEYSYGKR
;
A
#
# COMPACT_ATOMS: atom_id res chain seq x y z
N MET A 1 9.00 0.01 11.40
CA MET A 1 10.02 -0.38 10.40
C MET A 1 10.55 0.90 9.78
N ARG A 2 11.83 1.24 9.98
CA ARG A 2 12.49 2.31 9.20
C ARG A 2 12.40 1.92 7.73
N ASP A 3 11.83 2.79 6.89
CA ASP A 3 11.89 2.61 5.43
C ASP A 3 13.37 2.70 5.05
N SER A 4 13.97 1.60 4.60
CA SER A 4 15.43 1.40 4.53
C SER A 4 16.15 2.24 3.46
N MET A 5 15.44 3.16 2.79
CA MET A 5 15.98 4.01 1.74
C MET A 5 15.22 5.34 1.67
N ASP A 6 15.19 6.09 2.77
CA ASP A 6 14.71 7.49 2.76
C ASP A 6 15.86 8.43 2.36
N PRO A 7 15.84 9.05 1.17
CA PRO A 7 16.91 9.94 0.72
C PRO A 7 17.06 11.17 1.62
N VAL A 8 15.98 11.62 2.27
CA VAL A 8 16.03 12.74 3.21
C VAL A 8 16.87 12.37 4.42
N GLN A 9 16.64 11.17 4.96
CA GLN A 9 17.40 10.68 6.10
C GLN A 9 18.89 10.55 5.77
N TYR A 10 19.25 10.07 4.58
CA TYR A 10 20.66 9.99 4.17
C TYR A 10 21.33 11.36 4.08
N VAL A 11 20.64 12.38 3.54
CA VAL A 11 21.18 13.74 3.53
C VAL A 11 21.38 14.25 4.96
N LEU A 12 20.41 14.02 5.85
CA LEU A 12 20.50 14.46 7.25
C LEU A 12 21.62 13.75 8.00
N ASP A 13 21.70 12.41 7.87
CA ASP A 13 22.73 11.60 8.51
C ASP A 13 24.13 12.05 8.04
N ARG A 14 24.30 12.30 6.74
CA ARG A 14 25.56 12.79 6.20
C ARG A 14 25.87 14.23 6.66
N ALA A 15 24.90 15.13 6.66
CA ALA A 15 25.10 16.51 7.10
C ALA A 15 25.46 16.60 8.60
N LEU A 16 24.92 15.69 9.40
CA LEU A 16 25.05 15.66 10.87
C LEU A 16 26.08 14.63 11.37
N ASP A 17 26.84 13.98 10.48
CA ASP A 17 27.79 12.93 10.87
C ASP A 17 28.79 13.47 11.92
N PRO A 18 29.06 12.77 13.03
CA PRO A 18 30.03 13.22 14.03
C PRO A 18 31.43 13.47 13.45
N ALA A 19 31.85 12.68 12.46
CA ALA A 19 33.11 12.83 11.77
C ALA A 19 32.99 13.88 10.65
N SER A 20 33.71 14.99 10.78
CA SER A 20 33.71 16.08 9.78
C SER A 20 34.07 15.60 8.36
N ALA A 21 34.97 14.63 8.25
CA ALA A 21 35.40 14.06 6.98
C ALA A 21 34.30 13.27 6.25
N ARG A 22 33.22 12.87 6.93
CA ARG A 22 32.07 12.16 6.33
C ARG A 22 30.95 13.10 5.91
N ARG A 23 31.00 14.36 6.35
CA ARG A 23 30.01 15.39 5.98
C ARG A 23 30.17 15.81 4.53
N PHE A 24 29.25 16.67 4.08
CA PHE A 24 29.42 17.38 2.82
C PHE A 24 30.63 18.31 2.89
N THR A 25 31.47 18.28 1.86
CA THR A 25 32.70 19.07 1.75
C THR A 25 32.39 20.56 1.60
N SER A 26 31.22 20.89 1.03
CA SER A 26 30.76 22.25 0.84
C SER A 26 29.23 22.36 0.89
N ALA A 27 28.74 23.58 1.15
CA ALA A 27 27.31 23.88 1.03
C ALA A 27 26.78 23.68 -0.39
N ALA A 28 27.61 23.88 -1.42
CA ALA A 28 27.25 23.62 -2.81
C ALA A 28 27.02 22.13 -3.07
N GLU A 29 27.89 21.26 -2.55
CA GLU A 29 27.72 19.80 -2.62
C GLU A 29 26.42 19.37 -1.92
N MET A 30 26.16 19.89 -0.72
CA MET A 30 24.93 19.62 0.03
C MET A 30 23.68 20.10 -0.73
N ALA A 31 23.71 21.31 -1.29
CA ALA A 31 22.60 21.88 -2.05
C ALA A 31 22.29 21.08 -3.31
N ASP A 32 23.31 20.53 -3.97
CA ASP A 32 23.13 19.66 -5.13
C ASP A 32 22.44 18.35 -4.77
N GLN A 33 22.83 17.70 -3.67
CA GLN A 33 22.16 16.49 -3.19
C GLN A 33 20.73 16.76 -2.71
N LEU A 34 20.53 17.85 -1.94
CA LEU A 34 19.20 18.28 -1.50
C LEU A 34 18.26 18.58 -2.68
N ARG A 35 18.77 19.18 -3.76
CA ARG A 35 17.97 19.40 -4.98
C ARG A 35 17.48 18.09 -5.57
N GLY A 36 18.36 17.09 -5.68
CA GLY A 36 17.99 15.76 -6.17
C GLY A 36 16.91 15.09 -5.29
N VAL A 37 17.06 15.16 -3.97
CA VAL A 37 16.09 14.62 -3.00
C VAL A 37 14.76 15.37 -3.05
N LEU A 38 14.77 16.71 -3.07
CA LEU A 38 13.56 17.52 -3.16
C LEU A 38 12.78 17.21 -4.45
N ARG A 39 13.48 17.11 -5.58
CA ARG A 39 12.86 16.74 -6.86
C ARG A 39 12.22 15.35 -6.80
N GLN A 40 12.86 14.39 -6.13
CA GLN A 40 12.27 13.07 -5.90
C GLN A 40 10.99 13.17 -5.04
N MET A 41 11.01 13.91 -3.93
CA MET A 41 9.84 14.09 -3.07
C MET A 41 8.68 14.75 -3.81
N MET A 42 8.96 15.81 -4.58
CA MET A 42 7.96 16.50 -5.40
C MET A 42 7.37 15.56 -6.46
N ALA A 43 8.22 14.79 -7.15
CA ALA A 43 7.78 13.80 -8.12
C ALA A 43 6.88 12.71 -7.52
N LEU A 44 7.28 12.16 -6.36
CA LEU A 44 6.48 11.17 -5.63
C LEU A 44 5.14 11.74 -5.12
N SER A 45 5.09 13.05 -4.87
CA SER A 45 3.87 13.78 -4.49
C SER A 45 2.99 14.17 -5.70
N GLY A 46 3.39 13.82 -6.93
CA GLY A 46 2.61 14.06 -8.14
C GLY A 46 2.95 15.36 -8.89
N PHE A 47 3.98 16.10 -8.48
CA PHE A 47 4.43 17.30 -9.19
C PHE A 47 5.37 16.92 -10.35
N ALA A 48 5.05 17.34 -11.56
CA ALA A 48 5.88 17.13 -12.73
C ALA A 48 7.28 17.76 -12.55
N GLN A 49 8.32 16.99 -12.88
CA GLN A 49 9.71 17.43 -12.88
C GLN A 49 10.25 17.41 -14.32
N GLY A 50 10.95 18.45 -14.74
CA GLY A 50 11.67 18.45 -16.01
C GLY A 50 12.92 17.58 -15.95
N HIS A 51 13.51 17.20 -17.09
CA HIS A 51 14.78 16.48 -17.10
C HIS A 51 15.92 17.33 -16.48
N GLU A 52 16.80 16.73 -15.68
CA GLU A 52 18.05 17.34 -15.22
C GLU A 52 19.18 16.31 -15.29
N PRO A 53 20.23 16.55 -16.10
CA PRO A 53 21.33 15.60 -16.24
C PRO A 53 22.11 15.45 -14.93
N SER A 54 22.67 14.26 -14.72
CA SER A 54 23.58 14.04 -13.59
C SER A 54 24.81 14.93 -13.72
N ARG A 55 25.30 15.43 -12.57
CA ARG A 55 26.59 16.13 -12.46
C ARG A 55 27.73 15.19 -12.10
N HIS A 56 27.41 14.00 -11.60
CA HIS A 56 28.37 13.02 -11.07
C HIS A 56 28.66 11.90 -12.06
N PHE A 57 27.74 11.65 -12.97
CA PHE A 57 27.83 10.60 -13.98
C PHE A 57 27.66 11.16 -15.39
N GLU A 58 28.27 10.49 -16.34
CA GLU A 58 28.08 10.75 -17.77
C GLU A 58 26.62 10.55 -18.19
N PRO A 59 26.18 11.18 -19.30
CA PRO A 59 24.83 11.00 -19.81
C PRO A 59 24.47 9.53 -20.03
N VAL A 60 23.23 9.17 -19.69
CA VAL A 60 22.70 7.83 -19.93
C VAL A 60 22.57 7.63 -21.44
N THR A 61 23.26 6.63 -21.97
CA THR A 61 23.27 6.29 -23.41
C THR A 61 22.65 4.94 -23.72
N SER A 62 22.36 4.13 -22.69
CA SER A 62 21.72 2.83 -22.83
C SER A 62 20.35 2.80 -22.14
N ASP A 63 19.43 2.06 -22.76
CA ASP A 63 18.11 1.82 -22.23
C ASP A 63 18.06 0.73 -21.15
N LEU A 64 19.10 -0.11 -21.01
CA LEU A 64 19.13 -1.26 -20.07
C LEU A 64 17.83 -2.10 -20.13
N ASP A 65 17.26 -2.19 -21.32
CA ASP A 65 15.98 -2.82 -21.64
C ASP A 65 16.01 -4.34 -21.44
N GLY A 66 17.20 -4.94 -21.53
CA GLY A 66 17.44 -6.38 -21.48
C GLY A 66 16.67 -7.19 -22.52
N GLY A 67 16.19 -6.55 -23.61
CA GLY A 67 15.33 -7.18 -24.61
C GLY A 67 13.87 -7.32 -24.16
N LEU A 68 13.41 -6.54 -23.18
CA LEU A 68 11.99 -6.52 -22.80
C LEU A 68 11.12 -6.13 -24.00
N GLY A 69 10.12 -6.96 -24.31
CA GLY A 69 9.25 -6.80 -25.48
C GLY A 69 9.72 -7.56 -26.73
N VAL A 70 10.93 -8.15 -26.71
CA VAL A 70 11.35 -9.11 -27.73
C VAL A 70 10.72 -10.46 -27.43
N VAL A 71 10.09 -11.07 -28.44
CA VAL A 71 9.49 -12.41 -28.32
C VAL A 71 10.62 -13.43 -28.11
N PRO A 72 10.61 -14.20 -26.99
CA PRO A 72 11.62 -15.23 -26.74
C PRO A 72 11.60 -16.32 -27.82
N PRO A 73 12.74 -16.95 -28.11
CA PRO A 73 12.79 -18.09 -29.02
C PRO A 73 11.93 -19.25 -28.51
N LEU A 74 11.47 -20.12 -29.42
CA LEU A 74 10.56 -21.22 -29.11
C LEU A 74 11.07 -22.12 -27.98
N GLU A 75 12.38 -22.36 -27.92
CA GLU A 75 13.07 -23.15 -26.90
C GLU A 75 12.77 -22.67 -25.46
N HIS A 76 12.61 -21.37 -25.25
CA HIS A 76 12.27 -20.80 -23.95
C HIS A 76 10.87 -21.23 -23.49
N TRP A 77 9.93 -21.38 -24.41
CA TRP A 77 8.55 -21.81 -24.12
C TRP A 77 8.41 -23.31 -23.91
N LEU A 78 9.44 -24.08 -24.27
CA LEU A 78 9.48 -25.53 -24.08
C LEU A 78 10.13 -25.93 -22.74
N ASP A 79 10.74 -24.98 -22.03
CA ASP A 79 11.30 -25.21 -20.70
C ASP A 79 10.27 -24.88 -19.61
N ASP A 80 9.73 -25.91 -18.94
CA ASP A 80 8.81 -25.75 -17.82
C ASP A 80 9.40 -24.97 -16.63
N ARG A 81 10.73 -24.77 -16.61
CA ARG A 81 11.43 -23.96 -15.59
C ARG A 81 11.75 -22.54 -16.04
N ALA A 82 11.34 -22.14 -17.23
CA ALA A 82 11.52 -20.78 -17.71
C ALA A 82 10.73 -19.80 -16.84
N GLU A 83 11.43 -19.11 -15.93
CA GLU A 83 10.83 -18.06 -15.13
C GLU A 83 10.57 -16.81 -15.98
N LEU A 84 9.31 -16.36 -16.04
CA LEU A 84 8.94 -15.09 -16.68
C LEU A 84 9.67 -13.89 -16.06
N THR A 85 10.15 -13.98 -14.82
CA THR A 85 11.00 -12.97 -14.16
C THR A 85 12.33 -12.74 -14.87
N ALA A 86 12.81 -13.71 -15.67
CA ALA A 86 14.01 -13.54 -16.48
C ALA A 86 13.74 -12.78 -17.79
N LEU A 87 12.47 -12.60 -18.20
CA LEU A 87 12.13 -11.94 -19.45
C LEU A 87 12.48 -10.46 -19.40
N GLY A 88 13.48 -10.10 -20.21
CA GLY A 88 13.91 -8.73 -20.38
C GLY A 88 14.86 -8.24 -19.27
N ARG A 89 15.30 -9.06 -18.31
CA ARG A 89 16.28 -8.60 -17.31
C ARG A 89 17.66 -8.50 -17.96
N PRO A 90 18.32 -7.32 -17.99
CA PRO A 90 19.61 -7.16 -18.65
C PRO A 90 20.67 -7.99 -17.92
N THR A 91 21.46 -8.77 -18.66
CA THR A 91 22.51 -9.62 -18.07
C THR A 91 23.51 -8.81 -17.25
N PRO A 92 24.17 -9.38 -16.23
CA PRO A 92 25.12 -8.64 -15.40
C PRO A 92 26.22 -7.98 -16.24
N GLN A 93 26.68 -8.66 -17.30
CA GLN A 93 27.69 -8.14 -18.23
C GLN A 93 27.17 -6.93 -19.02
N LYS A 94 25.91 -6.97 -19.48
CA LYS A 94 25.26 -5.83 -20.13
C LYS A 94 25.17 -4.65 -19.17
N VAL A 95 24.70 -4.88 -17.94
CA VAL A 95 24.56 -3.84 -16.91
C VAL A 95 25.90 -3.19 -16.59
N VAL A 96 26.95 -3.97 -16.35
CA VAL A 96 28.28 -3.44 -16.02
C VAL A 96 28.85 -2.56 -17.14
N LYS A 97 28.62 -2.95 -18.40
CA LYS A 97 29.08 -2.20 -19.57
C LYS A 97 28.30 -0.90 -19.79
N GLU A 98 26.99 -0.93 -19.53
CA GLU A 98 26.05 0.12 -19.95
C GLU A 98 25.64 1.08 -18.84
N LEU A 99 25.89 0.75 -17.57
CA LEU A 99 25.74 1.70 -16.48
C LEU A 99 26.64 2.92 -16.71
N PRO A 100 26.13 4.16 -16.55
CA PRO A 100 26.92 5.37 -16.78
C PRO A 100 28.24 5.40 -16.00
N ALA A 101 29.28 5.96 -16.61
CA ALA A 101 30.56 6.16 -15.95
C ALA A 101 30.51 7.40 -15.04
N PRO A 102 31.17 7.40 -13.87
CA PRO A 102 31.42 8.62 -13.11
C PRO A 102 32.17 9.65 -13.96
N VAL A 103 31.82 10.93 -13.83
CA VAL A 103 32.56 12.02 -14.46
C VAL A 103 33.95 12.12 -13.83
N VAL A 104 34.97 12.15 -14.72
CA VAL A 104 36.39 12.29 -14.35
C VAL A 104 36.59 13.52 -13.46
N ASP A 105 37.25 13.33 -12.32
CA ASP A 105 37.54 14.41 -11.39
C ASP A 105 38.31 15.56 -12.08
N PRO A 106 37.83 16.82 -12.03
CA PRO A 106 38.56 17.95 -12.58
C PRO A 106 39.95 18.18 -11.97
N HIS A 107 40.19 17.69 -10.75
CA HIS A 107 41.47 17.86 -10.04
C HIS A 107 42.47 16.73 -10.32
N ASP A 108 42.08 15.69 -11.07
CA ASP A 108 43.02 14.63 -11.47
C ASP A 108 44.09 15.22 -12.42
N PRO A 109 45.38 14.93 -12.22
CA PRO A 109 46.45 15.44 -13.08
C PRO A 109 46.28 15.10 -14.57
N GLN A 110 45.58 14.01 -14.88
CA GLN A 110 45.31 13.56 -16.23
C GLN A 110 43.90 13.90 -16.73
N ALA A 111 43.10 14.67 -15.98
CA ALA A 111 41.68 14.94 -16.29
C ALA A 111 41.46 15.48 -17.71
N ALA A 112 42.29 16.41 -18.17
CA ALA A 112 42.18 17.02 -19.50
C ALA A 112 42.40 16.01 -20.63
N TYR A 113 43.27 15.02 -20.39
CA TYR A 113 43.55 13.95 -21.33
C TYR A 113 42.45 12.89 -21.28
N LEU A 114 42.11 12.40 -20.09
CA LEU A 114 41.11 11.34 -19.88
C LEU A 114 39.73 11.71 -20.45
N ARG A 115 39.33 13.00 -20.40
CA ARG A 115 38.08 13.48 -21.01
C ARG A 115 38.02 13.36 -22.54
N ARG A 116 39.17 13.16 -23.21
CA ARG A 116 39.25 13.01 -24.67
C ARG A 116 39.38 11.55 -25.09
N VAL A 117 39.73 10.66 -24.16
CA VAL A 117 39.98 9.24 -24.44
C VAL A 117 38.65 8.49 -24.47
N THR A 118 38.36 7.80 -25.57
CA THR A 118 37.24 6.86 -25.59
C THR A 118 37.61 5.55 -24.90
N ALA A 119 36.64 4.78 -24.41
CA ALA A 119 36.89 3.47 -23.82
C ALA A 119 37.61 2.49 -24.79
N SER A 120 37.39 2.63 -26.10
CA SER A 120 38.10 1.86 -27.13
C SER A 120 39.55 2.30 -27.33
N ASP A 121 39.84 3.59 -27.14
CA ASP A 121 41.19 4.14 -27.26
C ASP A 121 42.02 3.79 -26.01
N PHE A 122 41.39 3.82 -24.83
CA PHE A 122 42.03 3.52 -23.57
C PHE A 122 42.72 2.15 -23.56
N ARG A 123 42.07 1.10 -24.11
CA ARG A 123 42.66 -0.25 -24.21
C ARG A 123 43.95 -0.33 -25.02
N ARG A 124 44.15 0.57 -25.99
CA ARG A 124 45.39 0.62 -26.78
C ARG A 124 46.49 1.41 -26.07
N LEU A 125 46.10 2.24 -25.10
CA LEU A 125 46.95 3.22 -24.43
C LEU A 125 47.22 2.85 -22.95
N THR A 126 46.82 1.66 -22.50
CA THR A 126 46.93 1.22 -21.10
C THR A 126 48.35 1.29 -20.54
N SER A 127 49.38 1.09 -21.36
CA SER A 127 50.79 1.21 -20.94
C SER A 127 51.26 2.66 -20.79
N GLU A 128 50.58 3.62 -21.42
CA GLU A 128 50.95 5.05 -21.41
C GLU A 128 50.17 5.85 -20.34
N LEU A 129 49.08 5.29 -19.82
CA LEU A 129 48.13 5.98 -18.95
C LEU A 129 48.19 5.56 -17.48
N THR A 130 49.25 4.87 -17.07
CA THR A 130 49.44 4.52 -15.65
C THR A 130 49.93 5.72 -14.86
N GLY A 131 49.26 6.08 -13.76
CA GLY A 131 49.82 7.05 -12.81
C GLY A 131 48.82 7.95 -12.08
N SER A 132 47.52 7.85 -12.34
CA SER A 132 46.50 8.56 -11.56
C SER A 132 45.38 7.61 -11.12
N VAL A 133 44.57 8.04 -10.15
CA VAL A 133 43.42 7.25 -9.69
C VAL A 133 42.39 7.13 -10.81
N GLU A 134 42.05 8.22 -11.50
CA GLU A 134 41.03 8.21 -12.56
C GLU A 134 41.43 7.37 -13.77
N SER A 135 42.72 7.37 -14.14
CA SER A 135 43.21 6.51 -15.22
C SER A 135 43.10 5.03 -14.86
N LEU A 136 43.38 4.65 -13.61
CA LEU A 136 43.22 3.28 -13.12
C LEU A 136 41.74 2.86 -13.02
N LEU A 137 40.83 3.77 -12.68
CA LEU A 137 39.39 3.53 -12.70
C LEU A 137 38.86 3.32 -14.13
N MET A 138 39.34 4.13 -15.09
CA MET A 138 39.03 3.94 -16.51
C MET A 138 39.55 2.58 -17.03
N ALA A 139 40.74 2.16 -16.60
CA ALA A 139 41.27 0.82 -16.88
C ALA A 139 40.39 -0.29 -16.30
N CYS A 140 39.93 -0.14 -15.06
CA CYS A 140 39.00 -1.07 -14.43
C CYS A 140 37.72 -1.23 -15.28
N ARG A 141 37.13 -0.13 -15.76
CA ARG A 141 35.94 -0.19 -16.63
C ARG A 141 36.23 -0.83 -17.98
N ALA A 142 37.39 -0.54 -18.58
CA ALA A 142 37.78 -1.13 -19.85
C ALA A 142 37.93 -2.66 -19.78
N ALA A 143 38.50 -3.18 -18.68
CA ALA A 143 38.60 -4.61 -18.40
C ALA A 143 37.22 -5.28 -18.24
N LEU A 144 36.28 -4.60 -17.58
CA LEU A 144 34.91 -5.10 -17.42
C LEU A 144 34.09 -5.06 -18.72
N ALA A 145 34.44 -4.22 -19.68
CA ALA A 145 33.74 -4.04 -20.95
C ALA A 145 34.31 -4.90 -22.12
N GLU A 146 35.12 -5.92 -21.81
CA GLU A 146 35.70 -6.81 -22.80
C GLU A 146 34.64 -7.65 -23.55
N HIS A 147 34.81 -7.78 -24.87
CA HIS A 147 33.82 -8.44 -25.74
C HIS A 147 33.81 -9.97 -25.56
N GLY A 148 34.90 -10.55 -25.05
CA GLY A 148 34.99 -11.98 -24.70
C GLY A 148 34.41 -12.32 -23.32
N GLY A 149 33.89 -11.33 -22.60
CA GLY A 149 33.49 -11.44 -21.18
C GLY A 149 34.34 -10.53 -20.29
N PRO A 150 33.84 -10.14 -19.11
CA PRO A 150 34.53 -9.20 -18.23
C PRO A 150 35.81 -9.82 -17.64
N ASP A 151 36.96 -9.14 -17.77
CA ASP A 151 38.17 -9.47 -17.02
C ASP A 151 38.05 -8.94 -15.58
N VAL A 152 37.40 -9.74 -14.74
CA VAL A 152 37.20 -9.42 -13.32
C VAL A 152 38.54 -9.36 -12.57
N ALA A 153 39.53 -10.17 -12.95
CA ALA A 153 40.82 -10.21 -12.27
C ALA A 153 41.64 -8.94 -12.57
N GLY A 154 41.73 -8.53 -13.84
CA GLY A 154 42.33 -7.28 -14.25
C GLY A 154 41.62 -6.08 -13.64
N ALA A 155 40.27 -6.07 -13.64
CA ALA A 155 39.49 -5.01 -13.01
C ALA A 155 39.80 -4.88 -11.50
N LYS A 156 39.85 -6.00 -10.75
CA LYS A 156 40.25 -6.02 -9.33
C LYS A 156 41.67 -5.49 -9.12
N ALA A 157 42.61 -5.85 -10.01
CA ALA A 157 43.99 -5.37 -9.94
C ALA A 157 44.09 -3.86 -10.17
N CYS A 158 43.40 -3.33 -11.18
CA CYS A 158 43.30 -1.90 -11.44
C CYS A 158 42.71 -1.14 -10.24
N LEU A 159 41.64 -1.67 -9.64
CA LEU A 159 40.99 -1.05 -8.49
C LEU A 159 41.87 -1.08 -7.23
N ALA A 160 42.61 -2.16 -6.99
CA ALA A 160 43.60 -2.22 -5.92
C ALA A 160 44.76 -1.24 -6.14
N ALA A 161 45.21 -1.08 -7.39
CA ALA A 161 46.21 -0.07 -7.74
C ALA A 161 45.68 1.36 -7.53
N ALA A 162 44.41 1.62 -7.87
CA ALA A 162 43.77 2.92 -7.68
C ALA A 162 43.73 3.32 -6.20
N ARG A 163 43.37 2.38 -5.30
CA ARG A 163 43.42 2.62 -3.85
C ARG A 163 44.83 2.93 -3.36
N LYS A 164 45.83 2.16 -3.80
CA LYS A 164 47.24 2.40 -3.46
C LYS A 164 47.76 3.73 -4.00
N GLN A 165 47.29 4.17 -5.16
CA GLN A 165 47.65 5.49 -5.69
C GLN A 165 47.02 6.58 -4.83
N ARG A 166 45.73 6.48 -4.53
CA ARG A 166 45.04 7.44 -3.67
C ARG A 166 45.70 7.60 -2.30
N CYS A 167 46.07 6.51 -1.64
CA CYS A 167 46.78 6.59 -0.35
C CYS A 167 48.12 7.33 -0.48
N ARG A 168 48.85 7.12 -1.59
CA ARG A 168 50.11 7.84 -1.86
C ARG A 168 49.87 9.33 -2.09
N ASP A 169 48.82 9.69 -2.83
CA ASP A 169 48.46 11.08 -3.09
C ASP A 169 48.05 11.78 -1.77
N GLU A 170 47.27 11.10 -0.92
CA GLU A 170 46.89 11.55 0.43
C GLU A 170 48.11 11.75 1.34
N GLU A 171 49.05 10.80 1.36
CA GLU A 171 50.30 10.89 2.14
C GLU A 171 51.25 11.99 1.65
N ALA A 172 51.28 12.23 0.33
CA ALA A 172 52.09 13.28 -0.29
C ALA A 172 51.52 14.69 -0.05
N GLY A 173 50.31 14.81 0.51
CA GLY A 173 49.61 16.09 0.66
C GLY A 173 49.15 16.68 -0.67
N GLU A 174 49.13 15.87 -1.73
CA GLU A 174 48.55 16.25 -3.01
C GLU A 174 47.01 16.31 -2.85
N GLN A 175 46.35 17.12 -3.67
CA GLN A 175 44.89 17.14 -3.66
C GLN A 175 44.38 15.77 -4.09
N SER A 176 43.87 15.01 -3.11
CA SER A 176 43.36 13.67 -3.37
C SER A 176 42.17 13.73 -4.33
N PRO A 177 42.14 12.86 -5.35
CA PRO A 177 41.10 12.90 -6.38
C PRO A 177 39.75 12.52 -5.77
N GLY A 178 38.88 13.53 -5.62
CA GLY A 178 37.47 13.45 -5.27
C GLY A 178 37.03 12.55 -4.11
N PRO A 179 35.71 12.46 -3.86
CA PRO A 179 35.21 11.64 -2.78
C PRO A 179 35.27 10.15 -3.12
N ALA A 180 35.47 9.32 -2.08
CA ALA A 180 35.75 7.88 -2.17
C ALA A 180 34.74 7.06 -2.96
N TRP A 181 33.51 7.56 -3.11
CA TRP A 181 32.40 6.87 -3.76
C TRP A 181 32.72 6.38 -5.17
N ARG A 182 33.65 7.02 -5.91
CA ARG A 182 34.04 6.51 -7.24
C ARG A 182 34.69 5.14 -7.13
N LEU A 183 35.49 4.87 -6.10
CA LEU A 183 36.04 3.54 -5.85
C LEU A 183 34.93 2.56 -5.51
N ASP A 184 34.01 2.94 -4.61
CA ASP A 184 32.86 2.10 -4.22
C ASP A 184 31.96 1.76 -5.42
N TRP A 185 31.75 2.73 -6.33
CA TRP A 185 31.02 2.48 -7.57
C TRP A 185 31.69 1.40 -8.42
N HIS A 186 33.01 1.43 -8.56
CA HIS A 186 33.75 0.43 -9.31
C HIS A 186 33.81 -0.92 -8.58
N ASP A 187 33.86 -0.94 -7.24
CA ASP A 187 33.69 -2.17 -6.46
C ASP A 187 32.32 -2.81 -6.73
N GLY A 188 31.26 -2.01 -6.78
CA GLY A 188 29.91 -2.46 -7.14
C GLY A 188 29.86 -3.08 -8.53
N LEU A 189 30.52 -2.48 -9.52
CA LEU A 189 30.62 -3.03 -10.88
C LEU A 189 31.41 -4.34 -10.93
N VAL A 190 32.52 -4.44 -10.20
CA VAL A 190 33.34 -5.65 -10.11
C VAL A 190 32.57 -6.79 -9.43
N ALA A 191 31.86 -6.49 -8.34
CA ALA A 191 31.00 -7.45 -7.66
C ALA A 191 29.85 -7.92 -8.56
N LEU A 192 29.21 -6.99 -9.29
CA LEU A 192 28.15 -7.31 -10.24
C LEU A 192 28.66 -8.18 -11.40
N ALA A 193 29.85 -7.90 -11.93
CA ALA A 193 30.51 -8.74 -12.95
C ALA A 193 30.86 -10.13 -12.41
N SER A 194 31.17 -10.23 -11.11
CA SER A 194 31.39 -11.48 -10.39
C SER A 194 30.09 -12.21 -10.01
N GLN A 195 28.92 -11.62 -10.32
CA GLN A 195 27.60 -12.10 -9.89
C GLN A 195 27.41 -12.18 -8.36
N ASP A 196 28.22 -11.43 -7.60
CA ASP A 196 28.03 -11.24 -6.17
C ASP A 196 27.08 -10.05 -5.95
N PHE A 197 25.78 -10.32 -6.04
CA PHE A 197 24.76 -9.28 -6.03
C PHE A 197 24.59 -8.63 -4.65
N ASP A 198 24.90 -9.33 -3.56
CA ASP A 198 24.85 -8.78 -2.21
C ASP A 198 25.99 -7.78 -2.01
N ALA A 199 27.23 -8.15 -2.36
CA ALA A 199 28.35 -7.20 -2.32
C ALA A 199 28.13 -6.02 -3.27
N ALA A 200 27.64 -6.27 -4.48
CA ALA A 200 27.34 -5.21 -5.44
C ALA A 200 26.31 -4.22 -4.87
N TRP A 201 25.24 -4.73 -4.24
CA TRP A 201 24.23 -3.90 -3.61
C TRP A 201 24.82 -3.04 -2.48
N GLN A 202 25.67 -3.62 -1.62
CA GLN A 202 26.32 -2.88 -0.53
C GLN A 202 27.18 -1.73 -1.05
N HIS A 203 28.02 -1.99 -2.06
CA HIS A 203 28.86 -0.96 -2.65
C HIS A 203 28.07 0.16 -3.31
N PHE A 204 27.02 -0.16 -4.08
CA PHE A 204 26.13 0.87 -4.64
C PHE A 204 25.32 1.60 -3.57
N HIS A 205 25.04 0.94 -2.44
CA HIS A 205 24.37 1.56 -1.32
C HIS A 205 25.26 2.61 -0.66
N GLU A 206 26.55 2.32 -0.47
CA GLU A 206 27.53 3.32 0.00
C GLU A 206 27.65 4.51 -0.96
N VAL A 207 27.58 4.28 -2.28
CA VAL A 207 27.50 5.40 -3.24
C VAL A 207 26.22 6.20 -3.03
N HIS A 208 25.09 5.56 -2.76
CA HIS A 208 23.82 6.23 -2.51
C HIS A 208 23.79 6.98 -1.16
N THR A 209 24.49 6.50 -0.12
CA THR A 209 24.60 7.25 1.14
C THR A 209 25.39 8.54 0.95
N ILE A 210 26.40 8.53 0.07
CA ILE A 210 27.19 9.71 -0.30
C ILE A 210 26.41 10.60 -1.28
N LEU A 211 25.73 10.02 -2.27
CA LEU A 211 24.98 10.73 -3.32
C LEU A 211 23.48 10.37 -3.29
N PRO A 212 22.74 10.75 -2.24
CA PRO A 212 21.35 10.35 -2.06
C PRO A 212 20.40 10.98 -3.10
N GLY A 213 20.80 12.12 -3.69
CA GLY A 213 20.04 12.79 -4.74
C GLY A 213 20.27 12.20 -6.13
N GLU A 214 21.15 11.21 -6.30
CA GLU A 214 21.54 10.70 -7.62
C GLU A 214 20.65 9.55 -8.11
N SER A 215 20.13 9.69 -9.34
CA SER A 215 19.25 8.68 -9.96
C SER A 215 20.03 7.43 -10.33
N ILE A 216 21.25 7.60 -10.85
CA ILE A 216 21.99 6.49 -11.45
C ILE A 216 22.39 5.47 -10.39
N ALA A 217 22.82 5.94 -9.21
CA ALA A 217 23.04 5.07 -8.05
C ALA A 217 21.75 4.32 -7.63
N THR A 218 20.61 5.02 -7.66
CA THR A 218 19.31 4.41 -7.34
C THR A 218 18.89 3.35 -8.37
N VAL A 219 19.19 3.54 -9.66
CA VAL A 219 18.95 2.52 -10.70
C VAL A 219 19.82 1.29 -10.47
N ALA A 220 21.11 1.47 -10.14
CA ALA A 220 22.02 0.36 -9.84
C ALA A 220 21.54 -0.47 -8.63
N LEU A 221 21.04 0.19 -7.58
CA LEU A 221 20.41 -0.47 -6.43
C LEU A 221 19.15 -1.25 -6.82
N GLY A 222 18.32 -0.69 -7.71
CA GLY A 222 17.13 -1.36 -8.24
C GLY A 222 17.47 -2.64 -9.00
N LEU A 223 18.50 -2.60 -9.85
CA LEU A 223 19.01 -3.75 -10.59
C LEU A 223 19.54 -4.84 -9.65
N CYS A 224 20.36 -4.47 -8.65
CA CYS A 224 20.87 -5.44 -7.69
C CYS A 224 19.74 -6.05 -6.86
N ALA A 225 18.74 -5.26 -6.45
CA ALA A 225 17.57 -5.77 -5.75
C ALA A 225 16.74 -6.75 -6.62
N GLU A 226 16.61 -6.47 -7.92
CA GLU A 226 15.96 -7.38 -8.88
C GLU A 226 16.72 -8.71 -9.01
N TYR A 227 18.06 -8.70 -8.99
CA TYR A 227 18.88 -9.91 -8.97
C TYR A 227 18.80 -10.70 -7.65
N ARG A 228 18.65 -10.00 -6.52
CA ARG A 228 18.49 -10.59 -5.18
C ARG A 228 17.07 -11.11 -4.91
N GLY A 229 16.13 -10.88 -5.83
CA GLY A 229 14.71 -11.23 -5.66
C GLY A 229 13.93 -10.29 -4.73
N ASP A 230 14.50 -9.16 -4.30
CA ASP A 230 13.79 -8.15 -3.50
C ASP A 230 12.97 -7.22 -4.41
N VAL A 231 11.84 -7.75 -4.88
CA VAL A 231 10.90 -7.05 -5.76
C VAL A 231 10.40 -5.74 -5.13
N LYS A 232 10.24 -5.69 -3.80
CA LYS A 232 9.72 -4.50 -3.11
C LYS A 232 10.73 -3.37 -3.17
N GLN A 233 12.00 -3.66 -2.89
CA GLN A 233 13.08 -2.69 -2.98
C GLN A 233 13.35 -2.27 -4.43
N ALA A 234 13.43 -3.22 -5.37
CA ALA A 234 13.63 -2.94 -6.79
C ALA A 234 12.57 -1.99 -7.34
N ARG A 235 11.28 -2.28 -7.05
CA ARG A 235 10.15 -1.44 -7.47
C ARG A 235 10.23 -0.04 -6.88
N ARG A 236 10.65 0.12 -5.62
CA ARG A 236 10.82 1.43 -4.99
C ARG A 236 11.90 2.25 -5.69
N CYS A 237 13.06 1.67 -5.93
CA CYS A 237 14.18 2.30 -6.64
C CYS A 237 13.76 2.77 -8.05
N TYR A 238 13.21 1.87 -8.86
CA TYR A 238 12.79 2.20 -10.22
C TYR A 238 11.67 3.24 -10.26
N ARG A 239 10.67 3.13 -9.39
CA ARG A 239 9.58 4.11 -9.31
C ARG A 239 10.09 5.49 -8.89
N ALA A 240 11.00 5.56 -7.92
CA ALA A 240 11.58 6.82 -7.47
C ALA A 240 12.31 7.55 -8.61
N VAL A 241 13.10 6.83 -9.39
CA VAL A 241 13.79 7.39 -10.56
C VAL A 241 12.80 7.77 -11.64
N TRP A 242 11.93 6.85 -12.06
CA TRP A 242 10.99 7.08 -13.16
C TRP A 242 10.02 8.21 -12.89
N GLN A 243 9.54 8.39 -11.66
CA GLN A 243 8.65 9.52 -11.35
C GLN A 243 9.38 10.86 -11.42
N ARG A 244 10.68 10.89 -11.07
CA ARG A 244 11.51 12.09 -11.01
C ARG A 244 12.07 12.52 -12.35
N ASP A 245 12.56 11.57 -13.15
CA ASP A 245 13.15 11.84 -14.46
C ASP A 245 12.86 10.66 -15.39
N LYS A 246 12.43 10.97 -16.61
CA LYS A 246 12.09 10.00 -17.64
C LYS A 246 13.30 9.59 -18.50
N ALA A 247 14.43 10.28 -18.37
CA ALA A 247 15.62 10.01 -19.19
C ALA A 247 16.31 8.65 -18.89
N PRO A 248 16.45 8.20 -17.63
CA PRO A 248 17.03 6.89 -17.35
C PRO A 248 16.04 5.76 -17.70
N ALA A 249 15.97 5.38 -18.98
CA ALA A 249 15.03 4.39 -19.49
C ALA A 249 15.11 3.02 -18.77
N GLY A 250 16.29 2.65 -18.26
CA GLY A 250 16.47 1.43 -17.45
C GLY A 250 15.55 1.36 -16.23
N ALA A 251 15.18 2.49 -15.62
CA ALA A 251 14.20 2.52 -14.54
C ALA A 251 12.78 2.21 -15.04
N ALA A 252 12.42 2.68 -16.23
CA ALA A 252 11.13 2.41 -16.85
C ALA A 252 11.00 0.93 -17.20
N PHE A 253 12.03 0.36 -17.86
CA PHE A 253 12.06 -1.05 -18.23
C PHE A 253 12.07 -1.96 -17.01
N GLY A 254 12.87 -1.64 -15.98
CA GLY A 254 12.84 -2.37 -14.71
C GLY A 254 11.46 -2.34 -14.03
N LEU A 255 10.81 -1.17 -13.99
CA LEU A 255 9.46 -1.07 -13.45
C LEU A 255 8.44 -1.86 -14.28
N ALA A 256 8.53 -1.78 -15.61
CA ALA A 256 7.66 -2.53 -16.51
C ALA A 256 7.79 -4.04 -16.28
N ARG A 257 9.01 -4.59 -16.20
CA ARG A 257 9.24 -6.01 -15.89
C ARG A 257 8.56 -6.45 -14.60
N LEU A 258 8.81 -5.72 -13.51
CA LEU A 258 8.25 -6.06 -12.20
C LEU A 258 6.72 -6.01 -12.19
N LEU A 259 6.12 -5.05 -12.92
CA LEU A 259 4.67 -4.94 -13.05
C LEU A 259 4.09 -6.05 -13.92
N THR A 260 4.74 -6.42 -15.03
CA THR A 260 4.32 -7.53 -15.90
C THR A 260 4.31 -8.85 -15.14
N VAL A 261 5.37 -9.12 -14.36
CA VAL A 261 5.45 -10.31 -13.49
C VAL A 261 4.33 -10.29 -12.44
N ALA A 262 4.11 -9.16 -11.79
CA ALA A 262 3.05 -9.03 -10.79
C ALA A 262 1.66 -9.26 -11.41
N LEU A 263 1.40 -8.71 -12.60
CA LEU A 263 0.15 -8.90 -13.34
C LEU A 263 -0.04 -10.37 -13.73
N TRP A 264 1.01 -11.02 -14.24
CA TRP A 264 0.97 -12.44 -14.58
C TRP A 264 0.66 -13.32 -13.36
N ASN A 265 1.35 -13.07 -12.24
CA ASN A 265 1.13 -13.81 -11.00
C ASN A 265 -0.29 -13.62 -10.46
N ALA A 266 -0.80 -12.38 -10.50
CA ALA A 266 -2.18 -12.08 -10.14
C ALA A 266 -3.18 -12.81 -11.05
N TRP A 267 -2.95 -12.79 -12.37
CA TRP A 267 -3.78 -13.49 -13.34
C TRP A 267 -3.80 -15.01 -13.10
N ARG A 268 -2.64 -15.62 -12.80
CA ARG A 268 -2.55 -17.04 -12.46
C ARG A 268 -3.29 -17.38 -11.17
N GLN A 269 -3.17 -16.55 -10.14
CA GLN A 269 -3.92 -16.74 -8.88
C GLN A 269 -5.43 -16.54 -9.04
N LEU A 270 -5.86 -15.71 -9.98
CA LEU A 270 -7.28 -15.54 -10.31
C LEU A 270 -7.86 -16.79 -10.99
N HIS A 271 -7.05 -17.51 -11.78
CA HIS A 271 -7.49 -18.66 -12.58
C HIS A 271 -6.95 -20.00 -12.06
N ASP A 272 -6.49 -20.07 -10.80
CA ASP A 272 -5.98 -21.31 -10.23
C ASP A 272 -7.15 -22.28 -10.00
N PRO A 273 -7.21 -23.43 -10.71
CA PRO A 273 -8.30 -24.39 -10.60
C PRO A 273 -8.32 -25.15 -9.26
N LEU A 274 -7.32 -24.96 -8.39
CA LEU A 274 -7.19 -25.63 -7.08
C LEU A 274 -7.52 -24.72 -5.88
N GLY A 275 -8.15 -23.56 -6.10
CA GLY A 275 -8.53 -22.64 -5.03
C GLY A 275 -7.79 -21.31 -5.08
N GLY A 276 -8.02 -20.56 -6.15
CA GLY A 276 -7.50 -19.22 -6.35
C GLY A 276 -8.01 -18.18 -5.33
N ILE A 277 -7.51 -16.95 -5.43
CA ILE A 277 -7.86 -15.87 -4.49
C ILE A 277 -9.37 -15.58 -4.44
N VAL A 278 -10.08 -15.85 -5.53
CA VAL A 278 -11.54 -15.69 -5.63
C VAL A 278 -12.27 -16.65 -4.69
N GLU A 279 -11.85 -17.92 -4.65
CA GLU A 279 -12.46 -18.93 -3.79
C GLU A 279 -12.20 -18.64 -2.29
N ARG A 280 -10.99 -18.16 -1.97
CA ARG A 280 -10.67 -17.68 -0.62
C ARG A 280 -11.50 -16.46 -0.20
N LEU A 281 -11.74 -15.54 -1.14
CA LEU A 281 -12.59 -14.37 -0.88
C LEU A 281 -14.06 -14.77 -0.74
N SER A 282 -14.55 -15.77 -1.48
CA SER A 282 -15.90 -16.32 -1.27
C SER A 282 -16.02 -17.04 0.07
N GLU A 283 -15.03 -17.85 0.47
CA GLU A 283 -14.99 -18.47 1.81
C GLU A 283 -15.06 -17.41 2.91
N LEU A 284 -14.28 -16.33 2.80
CA LEU A 284 -14.29 -15.23 3.77
C LEU A 284 -15.64 -14.50 3.80
N ARG A 285 -16.25 -14.28 2.62
CA ARG A 285 -17.57 -13.67 2.52
C ARG A 285 -18.64 -14.52 3.20
N GLU A 286 -18.63 -15.83 2.98
CA GLU A 286 -19.57 -16.77 3.62
C GLU A 286 -19.39 -16.80 5.14
N LEU A 287 -18.15 -16.79 5.64
CA LEU A 287 -17.88 -16.73 7.08
C LEU A 287 -18.38 -15.43 7.71
N GLN A 288 -18.14 -14.28 7.06
CA GLN A 288 -18.62 -12.98 7.53
C GLN A 288 -20.15 -12.90 7.51
N ALA A 289 -20.78 -13.43 6.46
CA ALA A 289 -22.23 -13.51 6.33
C ALA A 289 -22.85 -14.38 7.43
N GLY A 290 -22.25 -15.55 7.72
CA GLY A 290 -22.71 -16.46 8.76
C GLY A 290 -22.60 -15.85 10.16
N GLU A 291 -21.53 -15.09 10.43
CA GLU A 291 -21.36 -14.42 11.72
C GLU A 291 -22.33 -13.26 11.90
N LEU A 292 -22.55 -12.44 10.85
CA LEU A 292 -23.54 -11.37 10.88
C LEU A 292 -24.96 -11.92 11.08
N ALA A 293 -25.32 -13.02 10.41
CA ALA A 293 -26.62 -13.66 10.57
C ALA A 293 -26.84 -14.17 12.00
N LYS A 294 -25.80 -14.70 12.67
CA LYS A 294 -25.88 -15.09 14.09
C LYS A 294 -26.07 -13.90 15.01
N GLN A 295 -25.39 -12.77 14.74
CA GLN A 295 -25.52 -11.56 15.54
C GLN A 295 -26.92 -10.93 15.42
N VAL A 296 -27.50 -10.94 14.22
CA VAL A 296 -28.88 -10.48 13.99
C VAL A 296 -29.88 -11.42 14.67
N GLY A 297 -29.75 -12.74 14.49
CA GLY A 297 -30.65 -13.71 15.09
C GLY A 297 -30.57 -13.81 16.63
N ALA A 298 -29.42 -13.46 17.23
CA ALA A 298 -29.28 -13.40 18.68
C ALA A 298 -29.95 -12.15 19.31
N GLY A 299 -30.32 -11.16 18.49
CA GLY A 299 -31.01 -9.94 18.93
C GLY A 299 -32.54 -9.97 18.76
N GLU A 300 -33.10 -11.04 18.20
CA GLU A 300 -34.56 -11.20 18.08
C GLU A 300 -35.15 -11.58 19.45
N VAL A 301 -35.98 -10.70 20.02
CA VAL A 301 -36.81 -11.03 21.19
C VAL A 301 -37.89 -11.99 20.71
N THR A 302 -37.98 -13.17 21.31
CA THR A 302 -38.92 -14.19 20.82
C THR A 302 -40.38 -13.76 21.08
N ALA A 303 -41.30 -14.13 20.18
CA ALA A 303 -42.72 -13.83 20.33
C ALA A 303 -43.34 -14.36 21.65
N GLU A 304 -42.74 -15.37 22.27
CA GLU A 304 -43.15 -15.87 23.59
C GLU A 304 -42.70 -14.94 24.73
N GLU A 305 -41.53 -14.33 24.64
CA GLU A 305 -41.02 -13.38 25.62
C GLU A 305 -41.79 -12.05 25.59
N THR A 306 -42.17 -11.57 24.40
CA THR A 306 -43.03 -10.39 24.27
C THR A 306 -44.45 -10.64 24.80
N ALA A 307 -45.04 -11.80 24.49
CA ALA A 307 -46.37 -12.18 24.95
C ALA A 307 -46.45 -12.32 26.48
N THR A 308 -45.44 -12.92 27.11
CA THR A 308 -45.39 -13.06 28.58
C THR A 308 -45.24 -11.71 29.28
N TRP A 309 -44.45 -10.80 28.72
CA TRP A 309 -44.33 -9.44 29.25
C TRP A 309 -45.65 -8.64 29.15
N LEU A 310 -46.33 -8.70 28.00
CA LEU A 310 -47.63 -8.04 27.79
C LEU A 310 -48.72 -8.56 28.72
N ALA A 311 -48.74 -9.87 28.97
CA ALA A 311 -49.68 -10.47 29.91
C ALA A 311 -49.55 -9.86 31.33
N TRP A 312 -48.32 -9.66 31.81
CA TRP A 312 -48.08 -9.04 33.12
C TRP A 312 -48.46 -7.56 33.17
N GLN A 313 -48.23 -6.80 32.09
CA GLN A 313 -48.65 -5.39 31.99
C GLN A 313 -50.18 -5.27 32.02
N ALA A 314 -50.90 -6.14 31.29
CA ALA A 314 -52.36 -6.16 31.30
C ALA A 314 -52.92 -6.48 32.69
N VAL A 315 -52.32 -7.44 33.40
CA VAL A 315 -52.68 -7.78 34.79
C VAL A 315 -52.46 -6.59 35.72
N LEU A 316 -51.32 -5.90 35.62
CA LEU A 316 -51.02 -4.71 36.41
C LEU A 316 -52.03 -3.59 36.15
N CYS A 317 -52.35 -3.33 34.87
CA CYS A 317 -53.37 -2.36 34.47
C CYS A 317 -54.73 -2.69 35.08
N ALA A 318 -55.15 -3.95 35.05
CA ALA A 318 -56.41 -4.41 35.65
C ALA A 318 -56.43 -4.18 37.17
N PHE A 319 -55.33 -4.49 37.88
CA PHE A 319 -55.22 -4.22 39.31
C PHE A 319 -55.27 -2.72 39.64
N LEU A 320 -54.60 -1.88 38.85
CA LEU A 320 -54.62 -0.42 39.03
C LEU A 320 -56.02 0.17 38.79
N LEU A 321 -56.73 -0.30 37.76
CA LEU A 321 -58.10 0.10 37.46
C LEU A 321 -59.07 -0.36 38.56
N ALA A 322 -58.94 -1.61 39.03
CA ALA A 322 -59.74 -2.14 40.13
C ALA A 322 -59.50 -1.37 41.44
N GLY A 323 -58.23 -1.08 41.77
CA GLY A 323 -57.85 -0.26 42.91
C GLY A 323 -58.41 1.16 42.80
N HIS A 324 -58.34 1.76 41.62
CA HIS A 324 -58.92 3.08 41.35
C HIS A 324 -60.45 3.09 41.54
N GLY A 325 -61.15 2.10 40.98
CA GLY A 325 -62.60 1.95 41.10
C GLY A 325 -63.05 1.73 42.55
N TYR A 326 -62.33 0.89 43.30
CA TYR A 326 -62.60 0.66 44.73
C TYR A 326 -62.48 1.95 45.55
N LEU A 327 -61.45 2.77 45.28
CA LEU A 327 -61.24 4.03 45.97
C LEU A 327 -62.33 5.06 45.67
N VAL A 328 -62.77 5.16 44.41
CA VAL A 328 -63.87 6.04 44.00
C VAL A 328 -65.19 5.59 44.64
N TRP A 329 -65.48 4.29 44.62
CA TRP A 329 -66.70 3.71 45.17
C TRP A 329 -66.78 3.84 46.69
N ARG A 330 -65.69 3.54 47.42
CA ARG A 330 -65.66 3.50 48.88
C ARG A 330 -65.62 4.90 49.51
N PHE A 331 -64.92 5.85 48.90
CA PHE A 331 -64.64 7.16 49.52
C PHE A 331 -65.33 8.35 48.86
N ARG A 332 -66.12 8.16 47.78
CA ARG A 332 -66.89 9.22 47.09
C ARG A 332 -66.07 10.50 46.77
N ARG A 333 -64.77 10.37 46.50
CA ARG A 333 -63.85 11.50 46.20
C ARG A 333 -63.41 11.51 44.72
N LEU A 334 -63.09 12.71 44.22
CA LEU A 334 -62.56 12.95 42.87
C LEU A 334 -61.16 12.35 42.69
N LEU A 335 -60.84 12.02 41.45
CA LEU A 335 -59.76 11.15 41.00
C LEU A 335 -58.36 11.51 41.57
N SER A 336 -57.59 10.49 41.97
CA SER A 336 -56.16 10.67 42.26
C SER A 336 -55.38 10.78 40.94
N GLY A 337 -54.90 11.97 40.62
CA GLY A 337 -54.12 12.23 39.40
C GLY A 337 -52.86 11.38 39.27
N VAL A 338 -52.28 10.94 40.39
CA VAL A 338 -51.06 10.10 40.42
C VAL A 338 -51.34 8.67 39.92
N LEU A 339 -52.52 8.11 40.22
CA LEU A 339 -52.92 6.78 39.75
C LEU A 339 -53.28 6.78 38.26
N LEU A 340 -53.89 7.87 37.77
CA LEU A 340 -54.14 8.04 36.34
C LEU A 340 -52.83 8.17 35.55
N ALA A 341 -51.83 8.86 36.11
CA ALA A 341 -50.51 8.93 35.52
C ALA A 341 -49.85 7.54 35.41
N ALA A 342 -49.98 6.69 36.44
CA ALA A 342 -49.49 5.31 36.39
C ALA A 342 -50.20 4.48 35.31
N ILE A 343 -51.53 4.59 35.18
CA ILE A 343 -52.31 3.91 34.14
C ILE A 343 -51.92 4.41 32.75
N ALA A 344 -51.70 5.72 32.58
CA ALA A 344 -51.28 6.30 31.30
C ALA A 344 -49.89 5.81 30.88
N VAL A 345 -48.95 5.65 31.82
CA VAL A 345 -47.62 5.10 31.53
C VAL A 345 -47.70 3.62 31.12
N VAL A 346 -48.55 2.81 31.77
CA VAL A 346 -48.76 1.41 31.36
C VAL A 346 -49.43 1.32 29.99
N ALA A 347 -50.44 2.15 29.72
CA ALA A 347 -51.12 2.20 28.42
C ALA A 347 -50.16 2.64 27.29
N LEU A 348 -49.24 3.58 27.58
CA LEU A 348 -48.20 4.00 26.63
C LEU A 348 -47.22 2.86 26.33
N ASN A 349 -46.79 2.10 27.35
CA ASN A 349 -45.95 0.91 27.17
C ASN A 349 -46.63 -0.18 26.31
N ILE A 350 -47.94 -0.39 26.48
CA ILE A 350 -48.73 -1.32 25.64
C ILE A 350 -48.91 -0.78 24.21
N SER A 351 -49.07 0.53 24.03
CA SER A 351 -49.18 1.12 22.70
C SER A 351 -47.85 1.08 21.93
N THR A 352 -46.71 1.10 22.61
CA THR A 352 -45.40 1.02 21.96
C THR A 352 -45.05 -0.37 21.42
N THR A 353 -45.74 -1.44 21.84
CA THR A 353 -45.51 -2.78 21.28
C THR A 353 -46.15 -2.99 19.91
N ASP A 354 -47.24 -2.28 19.59
CA ASP A 354 -47.80 -2.28 18.22
C ASP A 354 -46.79 -1.68 17.22
N ALA A 355 -45.91 -0.78 17.67
CA ALA A 355 -44.81 -0.25 16.88
C ALA A 355 -43.60 -1.22 16.80
N VAL A 356 -43.52 -2.21 17.69
CA VAL A 356 -42.50 -3.28 17.64
C VAL A 356 -42.89 -4.34 16.62
N ASP A 357 -44.18 -4.67 16.47
CA ASP A 357 -44.67 -5.58 15.41
C ASP A 357 -44.38 -5.03 14.00
N GLU A 358 -44.45 -3.70 13.82
CA GLU A 358 -44.05 -3.03 12.57
C GLU A 358 -42.52 -3.09 12.35
N MET A 359 -41.73 -3.10 13.44
CA MET A 359 -40.27 -3.18 13.41
C MET A 359 -39.77 -4.62 13.16
N ASP A 360 -40.46 -5.65 13.66
CA ASP A 360 -40.16 -7.07 13.38
C ASP A 360 -40.44 -7.43 11.91
N ALA A 361 -41.48 -6.83 11.31
CA ALA A 361 -41.74 -6.95 9.87
C ALA A 361 -40.60 -6.32 9.04
N ASP A 362 -40.03 -5.20 9.50
CA ASP A 362 -38.88 -4.55 8.88
C ASP A 362 -37.57 -5.34 9.07
N ILE A 363 -37.39 -6.03 10.20
CA ILE A 363 -36.24 -6.92 10.47
C ILE A 363 -36.32 -8.20 9.64
N ALA A 364 -37.50 -8.83 9.50
CA ALA A 364 -37.69 -10.00 8.63
C ALA A 364 -37.52 -9.65 7.14
N SER A 365 -37.98 -8.45 6.74
CA SER A 365 -37.70 -7.84 5.44
C SER A 365 -36.19 -7.66 5.23
N PHE A 366 -35.47 -7.19 6.25
CA PHE A 366 -34.02 -7.06 6.21
C PHE A 366 -33.31 -8.42 6.06
N GLY A 367 -33.71 -9.46 6.80
CA GLY A 367 -33.18 -10.82 6.65
C GLY A 367 -33.36 -11.38 5.22
N THR A 368 -34.51 -11.11 4.61
CA THR A 368 -34.82 -11.53 3.24
C THR A 368 -34.04 -10.74 2.19
N ILE A 369 -33.85 -9.43 2.40
CA ILE A 369 -33.04 -8.56 1.53
C ILE A 369 -31.56 -8.91 1.66
N LEU A 370 -31.08 -9.16 2.88
CA LEU A 370 -29.71 -9.57 3.16
C LEU A 370 -29.41 -10.94 2.53
N GLN A 371 -30.32 -11.91 2.62
CA GLN A 371 -30.19 -13.18 1.88
C GLN A 371 -30.15 -12.98 0.37
N LYS A 372 -30.97 -12.09 -0.20
CA LYS A 372 -30.94 -11.80 -1.64
C LYS A 372 -29.63 -11.15 -2.09
N VAL A 373 -29.09 -10.20 -1.32
CA VAL A 373 -27.80 -9.53 -1.59
C VAL A 373 -26.62 -10.50 -1.41
N LEU A 374 -26.70 -11.41 -0.43
CA LEU A 374 -25.67 -12.40 -0.16
C LEU A 374 -25.68 -13.58 -1.15
N ALA A 375 -26.84 -13.94 -1.69
CA ALA A 375 -27.00 -15.01 -2.69
C ALA A 375 -26.68 -14.58 -4.13
N GLU A 376 -26.37 -13.30 -4.38
CA GLU A 376 -26.13 -12.79 -5.73
C GLU A 376 -24.68 -13.12 -6.18
N PRO A 377 -24.49 -13.97 -7.23
CA PRO A 377 -23.18 -14.35 -7.77
C PRO A 377 -22.49 -13.21 -8.54
N ASP A 378 -23.12 -12.04 -8.60
CA ASP A 378 -22.73 -10.91 -9.47
C ASP A 378 -21.47 -10.16 -9.01
N GLY A 379 -20.85 -10.51 -7.88
CA GLY A 379 -19.56 -9.93 -7.48
C GLY A 379 -18.46 -10.22 -8.50
N GLU A 380 -18.47 -11.42 -9.10
CA GLU A 380 -17.50 -11.83 -10.10
C GLU A 380 -17.75 -11.14 -11.46
N MET A 381 -19.02 -11.07 -11.89
CA MET A 381 -19.41 -10.31 -13.09
C MET A 381 -19.14 -8.81 -12.94
N THR A 382 -19.48 -8.22 -11.80
CA THR A 382 -19.31 -6.77 -11.55
C THR A 382 -17.83 -6.43 -11.46
N ALA A 383 -16.99 -7.27 -10.84
CA ALA A 383 -15.55 -7.09 -10.83
C ALA A 383 -14.96 -7.20 -12.24
N GLN A 384 -15.35 -8.21 -13.03
CA GLN A 384 -14.93 -8.37 -14.42
C GLN A 384 -15.36 -7.18 -15.29
N GLN A 385 -16.59 -6.69 -15.12
CA GLN A 385 -17.13 -5.51 -15.81
C GLN A 385 -16.42 -4.21 -15.39
N THR A 386 -16.10 -4.06 -14.11
CA THR A 386 -15.36 -2.90 -13.59
C THR A 386 -13.91 -2.91 -14.10
N LEU A 387 -13.28 -4.08 -14.13
CA LEU A 387 -11.93 -4.26 -14.69
C LEU A 387 -11.91 -4.00 -16.20
N ALA A 388 -12.94 -4.48 -16.92
CA ALA A 388 -13.16 -4.21 -18.34
C ALA A 388 -13.34 -2.71 -18.61
N ALA A 389 -14.17 -2.02 -17.82
CA ALA A 389 -14.41 -0.59 -17.96
C ALA A 389 -13.17 0.26 -17.62
N LEU A 390 -12.39 -0.14 -16.60
CA LEU A 390 -11.12 0.51 -16.26
C LEU A 390 -10.06 0.31 -17.34
N ALA A 391 -9.93 -0.92 -17.86
CA ALA A 391 -8.98 -1.25 -18.91
C ALA A 391 -9.34 -0.51 -20.22
N ASP A 392 -10.62 -0.47 -20.58
CA ASP A 392 -11.13 0.28 -21.71
C ASP A 392 -10.90 1.80 -21.57
N LYS A 393 -11.20 2.39 -20.42
CA LYS A 393 -10.92 3.81 -20.13
C LYS A 393 -9.43 4.11 -20.29
N HIS A 394 -8.55 3.23 -19.79
CA HIS A 394 -7.10 3.40 -19.89
C HIS A 394 -6.61 3.28 -21.35
N CYS A 395 -7.10 2.28 -22.08
CA CYS A 395 -6.80 2.03 -23.49
C CYS A 395 -7.34 3.12 -24.44
N ARG A 396 -8.41 3.85 -24.06
CA ARG A 396 -8.90 5.02 -24.82
C ARG A 396 -8.09 6.28 -24.55
N THR A 397 -7.58 6.46 -23.33
CA THR A 397 -6.79 7.65 -22.95
C THR A 397 -5.33 7.59 -23.42
N ALA A 398 -4.74 6.40 -23.49
CA ALA A 398 -3.46 6.19 -24.16
C ALA A 398 -3.76 5.89 -25.63
N ALA A 399 -3.25 6.68 -26.57
CA ALA A 399 -3.59 6.57 -27.98
C ALA A 399 -3.34 5.15 -28.57
N ARG A 400 -4.38 4.30 -28.59
CA ARG A 400 -4.60 3.12 -29.46
C ARG A 400 -3.55 1.99 -29.50
N GLU A 401 -2.92 1.61 -28.38
CA GLU A 401 -2.01 0.45 -28.37
C GLU A 401 -2.38 -0.65 -27.36
N CYS A 402 -3.66 -0.90 -27.15
CA CYS A 402 -4.09 -2.20 -26.63
C CYS A 402 -4.39 -3.09 -27.84
N GLY A 403 -3.54 -4.08 -28.11
CA GLY A 403 -3.51 -4.90 -29.33
C GLY A 403 -4.85 -5.58 -29.76
N PRO A 404 -4.87 -6.27 -30.91
CA PRO A 404 -6.09 -6.63 -31.64
C PRO A 404 -7.03 -7.63 -30.93
N THR A 405 -6.60 -8.28 -29.85
CA THR A 405 -7.38 -9.29 -29.11
C THR A 405 -8.26 -8.72 -27.99
N MET A 406 -8.09 -7.44 -27.62
CA MET A 406 -8.77 -6.80 -26.49
C MET A 406 -10.17 -6.23 -26.79
N PRO A 407 -10.45 -5.60 -27.95
CA PRO A 407 -11.72 -4.87 -28.17
C PRO A 407 -12.99 -5.75 -28.17
N ASP A 408 -12.90 -6.96 -28.73
CA ASP A 408 -14.08 -7.83 -28.95
C ASP A 408 -14.65 -8.44 -27.68
N ARG A 409 -13.81 -8.69 -26.66
CA ARG A 409 -14.27 -9.23 -25.37
C ARG A 409 -14.88 -8.16 -24.46
N LEU A 410 -14.47 -6.89 -24.61
CA LEU A 410 -14.95 -5.78 -23.79
C LEU A 410 -16.38 -5.35 -24.17
N SER A 411 -16.76 -5.45 -25.45
CA SER A 411 -18.11 -5.11 -25.92
C SER A 411 -19.18 -6.06 -25.41
N GLN A 412 -18.84 -7.34 -25.21
CA GLN A 412 -19.75 -8.36 -24.66
C GLN A 412 -19.99 -8.20 -23.15
N ALA A 413 -19.05 -7.58 -22.42
CA ALA A 413 -19.17 -7.39 -20.97
C ALA A 413 -20.05 -6.17 -20.59
N ALA A 414 -20.24 -5.20 -21.50
CA ALA A 414 -20.75 -3.87 -21.16
C ALA A 414 -22.29 -3.74 -21.06
N THR A 415 -23.08 -4.75 -21.43
CA THR A 415 -24.53 -4.58 -21.67
C THR A 415 -25.44 -4.71 -20.43
N GLY A 416 -24.90 -4.72 -19.19
CA GLY A 416 -25.68 -5.13 -18.01
C GLY A 416 -25.85 -4.15 -16.84
N VAL A 417 -25.15 -3.01 -16.77
CA VAL A 417 -25.07 -2.25 -15.49
C VAL A 417 -26.07 -1.10 -15.43
N GLU A 418 -27.30 -1.38 -14.96
CA GLU A 418 -28.10 -0.39 -14.24
C GLU A 418 -27.75 -0.48 -12.75
N GLY A 419 -27.24 0.64 -12.19
CA GLY A 419 -26.63 0.69 -10.88
C GLY A 419 -27.52 0.17 -9.76
N ARG A 420 -26.99 -0.77 -8.96
CA ARG A 420 -27.66 -1.28 -7.76
C ARG A 420 -26.85 -1.03 -6.49
N ALA A 421 -27.58 -0.45 -5.54
CA ALA A 421 -27.34 -0.30 -4.10
C ALA A 421 -25.93 0.15 -3.67
N THR A 422 -25.77 1.47 -3.51
CA THR A 422 -24.63 2.03 -2.77
C THR A 422 -24.71 1.71 -1.28
N ASP A 423 -23.54 1.52 -0.67
CA ASP A 423 -23.21 1.31 0.75
C ASP A 423 -23.96 2.25 1.73
N GLN A 424 -24.37 3.41 1.20
CA GLN A 424 -25.14 4.42 1.91
C GLN A 424 -26.59 4.00 2.21
N SER A 425 -27.22 3.20 1.34
CA SER A 425 -28.60 2.75 1.54
C SER A 425 -28.73 1.66 2.60
N VAL A 426 -27.69 0.82 2.76
CA VAL A 426 -27.61 -0.22 3.80
C VAL A 426 -27.37 0.40 5.17
N ASN A 427 -26.45 1.35 5.28
CA ASN A 427 -26.16 2.05 6.55
C ASN A 427 -27.34 2.89 7.06
N VAL A 428 -28.10 3.55 6.19
CA VAL A 428 -29.29 4.32 6.58
C VAL A 428 -30.40 3.42 7.15
N ARG A 429 -30.53 2.17 6.68
CA ARG A 429 -31.53 1.22 7.19
C ARG A 429 -31.06 0.48 8.46
N LEU A 430 -29.77 0.24 8.62
CA LEU A 430 -29.17 -0.28 9.86
C LEU A 430 -29.29 0.73 11.03
N ALA A 431 -29.15 2.02 10.76
CA ALA A 431 -29.36 3.06 11.77
C ALA A 431 -30.83 3.16 12.23
N ALA A 432 -31.78 2.85 11.35
CA ALA A 432 -33.21 2.83 11.66
C ALA A 432 -33.66 1.58 12.46
N THR A 433 -32.89 0.49 12.42
CA THR A 433 -33.12 -0.71 13.25
C THR A 433 -32.42 -0.63 14.61
N ALA A 434 -31.24 0.01 14.67
CA ALA A 434 -30.56 0.31 15.93
C ALA A 434 -31.35 1.25 16.87
N SER A 435 -32.33 1.99 16.36
CA SER A 435 -33.27 2.76 17.19
C SER A 435 -34.24 1.91 18.00
N GLY A 436 -34.15 0.58 18.01
CA GLY A 436 -34.82 -0.30 19.00
C GLY A 436 -34.11 -0.39 20.36
N ALA A 437 -32.86 0.09 20.48
CA ALA A 437 -32.04 0.00 21.69
C ALA A 437 -32.61 0.76 22.93
N TRP A 438 -33.65 1.58 22.76
CA TRP A 438 -34.35 2.18 23.90
C TRP A 438 -35.24 1.18 24.63
N LEU A 439 -35.57 0.01 24.07
CA LEU A 439 -36.39 -1.01 24.76
C LEU A 439 -35.63 -1.63 25.95
N GLU A 440 -34.33 -1.92 25.80
CA GLU A 440 -33.52 -2.50 26.88
C GLU A 440 -33.36 -1.54 28.08
N THR A 441 -33.39 -0.23 27.84
CA THR A 441 -33.25 0.78 28.90
C THR A 441 -34.59 1.36 29.35
N GLY A 442 -35.54 1.55 28.44
CA GLY A 442 -36.84 2.17 28.69
C GLY A 442 -37.77 1.34 29.57
N ILE A 443 -37.73 0.01 29.43
CA ILE A 443 -38.58 -0.92 30.22
C ILE A 443 -38.27 -0.85 31.73
N PRO A 444 -37.01 -0.93 32.20
CA PRO A 444 -36.71 -0.82 33.63
C PRO A 444 -37.00 0.58 34.19
N TRP A 445 -36.75 1.65 33.43
CA TRP A 445 -37.06 3.02 33.86
C TRP A 445 -38.58 3.27 33.98
N SER A 446 -39.38 2.76 33.04
CA SER A 446 -40.84 2.88 33.10
C SER A 446 -41.43 2.06 34.25
N SER A 447 -40.89 0.86 34.52
CA SER A 447 -41.28 0.02 35.65
C SER A 447 -40.98 0.69 36.99
N ALA A 448 -39.79 1.31 37.14
CA ALA A 448 -39.43 2.07 38.33
C ALA A 448 -40.34 3.30 38.54
N LEU A 449 -40.70 3.99 37.44
CA LEU A 449 -41.62 5.12 37.47
C LEU A 449 -43.03 4.68 37.92
N ILE A 450 -43.56 3.58 37.37
CA ILE A 450 -44.85 3.03 37.77
C ILE A 450 -44.85 2.65 39.26
N ALA A 451 -43.81 1.95 39.73
CA ALA A 451 -43.67 1.58 41.14
C ALA A 451 -43.66 2.81 42.05
N GLY A 452 -42.91 3.86 41.69
CA GLY A 452 -42.87 5.13 42.43
C GLY A 452 -44.24 5.82 42.49
N LEU A 453 -44.94 5.90 41.35
CA LEU A 453 -46.27 6.51 41.27
C LEU A 453 -47.31 5.74 42.09
N VAL A 454 -47.25 4.40 42.08
CA VAL A 454 -48.13 3.56 42.89
C VAL A 454 -47.87 3.77 44.37
N ILE A 455 -46.60 3.73 44.81
CA ILE A 455 -46.24 3.97 46.21
C ILE A 455 -46.74 5.34 46.66
N ILE A 456 -46.45 6.41 45.91
CA ILE A 456 -46.88 7.79 46.23
C ILE A 456 -48.41 7.91 46.23
N GLY A 457 -49.09 7.25 45.30
CA GLY A 457 -50.55 7.28 45.19
C GLY A 457 -51.27 6.59 46.36
N PHE A 458 -50.64 5.59 46.99
CA PHE A 458 -51.17 4.84 48.12
C PHE A 458 -50.61 5.29 49.49
N TRP A 459 -49.46 5.97 49.54
CA TRP A 459 -48.76 6.36 50.77
C TRP A 459 -49.62 7.19 51.75
N PRO A 460 -50.33 8.25 51.32
CA PRO A 460 -51.15 9.06 52.23
C PRO A 460 -52.30 8.29 52.89
N ARG A 461 -52.67 7.12 52.35
CA ARG A 461 -53.79 6.30 52.82
C ARG A 461 -53.35 5.17 53.75
N LEU A 462 -52.11 4.72 53.67
CA LEU A 462 -51.55 3.77 54.64
C LEU A 462 -51.45 4.42 56.03
N ASP A 463 -51.20 5.73 56.09
CA ASP A 463 -51.19 6.50 57.34
C ASP A 463 -52.57 6.62 57.99
N GLU A 464 -53.66 6.60 57.22
CA GLU A 464 -55.03 6.59 57.78
C GLU A 464 -55.37 5.26 58.48
N TYR A 465 -54.73 4.15 58.09
CA TYR A 465 -54.91 2.84 58.74
C TYR A 465 -53.94 2.60 59.92
N SER A 466 -52.85 3.38 60.02
CA SER A 466 -51.87 3.24 61.11
C SER A 466 -52.37 3.80 62.45
N TYR A 467 -53.40 4.66 62.44
CA TYR A 467 -54.01 5.28 63.63
C TYR A 467 -55.15 4.48 64.28
N GLY A 468 -55.29 3.19 63.97
CA GLY A 468 -56.23 2.28 64.66
C GLY A 468 -55.71 1.64 65.96
N LYS A 469 -54.50 1.99 66.42
CA LYS A 469 -53.93 1.52 67.70
C LYS A 469 -53.30 2.67 68.48
N ARG A 470 -54.13 3.46 69.16
CA ARG A 470 -53.85 4.00 70.49
C ARG A 470 -55.14 4.41 71.18
#